data_AF-X1V5Z3-F1
#
_entry.id   AF-X1V5Z3-F1
#
_cell.length_a   1.000
_cell.length_b   1.000
_cell.length_c   1.000
_cell.angle_alpha   90.00
_cell.angle_beta   90.00
_cell.angle_gamma   90.00
#
_symmetry.space_group_name_H-M   'P 1'
#
loop_
_entity.id
_entity.type
_entity.pdbx_description
1 polymer ?
#
loop_
_entity_poly.entity_id
_entity_poly.type
_entity_poly.pdbx_seq_one_letter_code
_entity_poly.pdbx_strand_id
1 'polypeptide(L)'
;RDEEPKWHLDESEKKVHSLVALEKGKCPVCGEPIKWGKGVVPKVLIDLEGATEIAPGYLLLSNERAPPEGRLDLTNLIELPDDDDRKHPNEIRKEIERHRELLSRREDYEFAS
;
A
#
# COMPACT_ATOMS: atom_id res chain seq x y z
N ARG A 1 1.41 6.10 -57.68
CA ARG A 1 2.20 6.19 -56.43
C ARG A 1 1.22 5.77 -55.37
N ASP A 2 1.29 4.51 -54.96
CA ASP A 2 0.41 3.96 -53.91
C ASP A 2 0.84 4.59 -52.59
N GLU A 3 0.19 5.69 -52.23
CA GLU A 3 0.36 6.30 -50.92
C GLU A 3 -0.33 5.41 -49.89
N GLU A 4 0.45 4.85 -48.96
CA GLU A 4 -0.07 4.11 -47.83
C GLU A 4 -1.10 4.97 -47.07
N PRO A 5 -2.26 4.39 -46.68
CA PRO A 5 -3.31 5.15 -46.04
C PRO A 5 -2.83 5.71 -44.70
N LYS A 6 -3.03 7.02 -44.50
CA LYS A 6 -2.63 7.82 -43.32
C LYS A 6 -3.14 7.30 -41.96
N TRP A 7 -4.06 6.34 -41.97
CA TRP A 7 -4.64 5.71 -40.79
C TRP A 7 -3.97 4.38 -40.49
N HIS A 8 -2.64 4.38 -40.34
CA HIS A 8 -1.93 3.22 -39.81
C HIS A 8 -2.04 3.26 -38.28
N LEU A 9 -2.89 2.41 -37.72
CA LEU A 9 -3.07 2.25 -36.28
C LEU A 9 -2.18 1.09 -35.80
N ASP A 10 -0.87 1.30 -35.76
CA ASP A 10 0.10 0.26 -35.33
C ASP A 10 -0.19 -0.26 -33.91
N GLU A 11 -0.82 0.56 -33.07
CA GLU A 11 -1.28 0.15 -31.74
C GLU A 11 -2.52 -0.75 -31.77
N SER A 12 -3.37 -0.64 -32.80
CA SER A 12 -4.59 -1.44 -32.90
C SER A 12 -4.27 -2.90 -33.21
N GLU A 13 -3.30 -3.17 -34.07
CA GLU A 13 -2.87 -4.53 -34.39
C GLU A 13 -2.36 -5.25 -33.14
N LYS A 14 -1.56 -4.59 -32.31
CA LYS A 14 -1.05 -5.15 -31.05
C LYS A 14 -2.17 -5.45 -30.05
N LYS A 15 -3.16 -4.55 -29.94
CA LYS A 15 -4.36 -4.77 -29.09
C LYS A 15 -5.20 -5.92 -29.60
N VAL A 16 -5.42 -6.02 -30.92
CA VAL A 16 -6.15 -7.12 -31.56
C VAL A 16 -5.42 -8.44 -31.36
N HIS A 17 -4.10 -8.50 -31.56
CA HIS A 17 -3.31 -9.70 -31.29
C HIS A 17 -3.38 -10.14 -29.83
N SER A 18 -3.38 -9.18 -28.91
CA SER A 18 -3.54 -9.46 -27.48
C SER A 18 -4.91 -10.05 -27.16
N LEU A 19 -5.98 -9.51 -27.75
CA LEU A 19 -7.34 -10.06 -27.62
C LEU A 19 -7.44 -11.48 -28.17
N VAL A 20 -6.85 -11.74 -29.35
CA VAL A 20 -6.84 -13.08 -29.96
C VAL A 20 -6.07 -14.09 -29.10
N ALA A 21 -4.98 -13.67 -28.45
CA ALA A 21 -4.24 -14.52 -27.52
C ALA A 21 -5.08 -14.85 -26.28
N LEU A 22 -5.75 -13.84 -25.71
CA LEU A 22 -6.62 -13.99 -24.54
C LEU A 22 -7.84 -14.89 -24.83
N GLU A 23 -8.46 -14.76 -26.01
CA GLU A 23 -9.54 -15.64 -26.46
C GLU A 23 -9.08 -17.11 -26.54
N LYS A 24 -7.84 -17.34 -26.99
CA LYS A 24 -7.20 -18.66 -27.02
C LYS A 24 -6.72 -19.14 -25.65
N GLY A 25 -6.95 -18.36 -24.59
CA GLY A 25 -6.51 -18.66 -23.23
C GLY A 25 -5.00 -18.61 -23.03
N LYS A 26 -4.28 -17.86 -23.87
CA LYS A 26 -2.82 -17.71 -23.82
C LYS A 26 -2.43 -16.32 -23.34
N CYS A 27 -1.36 -16.24 -22.57
CA CYS A 27 -0.78 -14.98 -22.15
C CYS A 27 -0.25 -14.22 -23.37
N PRO A 28 -0.63 -12.95 -23.58
CA PRO A 28 -0.15 -12.16 -24.72
C PRO A 28 1.35 -11.84 -24.65
N VAL A 29 1.98 -11.97 -23.47
CA VAL A 29 3.41 -11.68 -23.26
C VAL A 29 4.27 -12.94 -23.39
N CYS A 30 3.90 -14.05 -22.74
CA CYS A 30 4.72 -15.27 -22.70
C CYS A 30 4.16 -16.46 -23.50
N GLY A 31 2.91 -16.40 -23.97
CA GLY A 31 2.28 -17.49 -24.75
C GLY A 31 1.85 -18.72 -23.92
N GLU A 32 2.11 -18.73 -22.62
CA GLU A 32 1.70 -19.80 -21.71
C GLU A 32 0.18 -19.82 -21.48
N PRO A 33 -0.41 -21.00 -21.17
CA PRO A 33 -1.82 -21.08 -20.83
C PRO A 33 -2.13 -20.28 -19.56
N ILE A 34 -3.11 -19.38 -19.66
CA ILE A 34 -3.54 -18.53 -18.54
C ILE A 34 -4.35 -19.37 -17.54
N LYS A 35 -3.95 -19.31 -16.27
CA LYS A 35 -4.77 -19.76 -15.15
C LYS A 35 -5.49 -18.57 -14.55
N TRP A 36 -6.78 -18.44 -14.82
CA TRP A 36 -7.61 -17.43 -14.18
C TRP A 36 -7.81 -17.77 -12.69
N GLY A 37 -7.44 -16.84 -11.80
CA GLY A 37 -7.80 -16.93 -10.39
C GLY A 37 -9.32 -16.86 -10.22
N LYS A 38 -9.87 -17.56 -9.22
CA LYS A 38 -11.33 -17.58 -8.96
C LYS A 38 -11.85 -16.33 -8.24
N GLY A 39 -10.97 -15.40 -7.85
CA GLY A 39 -11.32 -14.26 -7.01
C GLY A 39 -11.63 -13.01 -7.82
N VAL A 40 -12.70 -12.31 -7.46
CA VAL A 40 -12.94 -10.94 -7.91
C VAL A 40 -12.01 -10.03 -7.09
N VAL A 41 -11.13 -9.30 -7.78
CA VAL A 41 -10.25 -8.33 -7.14
C VAL A 41 -10.92 -6.95 -7.23
N PRO A 42 -11.11 -6.24 -6.10
CA PRO A 42 -11.58 -4.86 -6.12
C PRO A 42 -10.69 -3.96 -6.98
N LYS A 43 -11.32 -3.12 -7.81
CA LYS A 43 -10.60 -2.23 -8.75
C LYS A 43 -9.55 -1.34 -8.06
N VAL A 44 -9.84 -0.85 -6.85
CA VAL A 44 -8.93 -0.02 -6.06
C VAL A 44 -7.58 -0.70 -5.82
N LEU A 45 -7.58 -2.03 -5.62
CA LEU A 45 -6.33 -2.77 -5.41
C LEU A 45 -5.52 -2.91 -6.71
N ILE A 46 -6.20 -3.05 -7.85
CA ILE A 46 -5.57 -3.11 -9.18
C ILE A 46 -4.92 -1.76 -9.52
N ASP A 47 -5.61 -0.66 -9.21
CA ASP A 47 -5.12 0.70 -9.47
C ASP A 47 -3.89 1.02 -8.59
N LEU A 48 -3.86 0.55 -7.34
CA LEU A 48 -2.71 0.70 -6.43
C LEU A 48 -1.46 -0.04 -6.92
N GLU A 49 -1.63 -1.17 -7.61
CA GLU A 49 -0.53 -1.98 -8.13
C GLU A 49 0.05 -1.45 -9.46
N GLY A 50 -0.52 -0.37 -10.01
CA GLY A 50 0.01 0.28 -11.22
C GLY A 50 -0.16 -0.57 -12.49
N ALA A 51 -1.36 -1.12 -12.69
CA ALA A 51 -1.63 -2.00 -13.81
C ALA A 51 -1.56 -1.27 -15.17
N THR A 52 -1.05 -1.96 -16.21
CA THR A 52 -0.99 -1.45 -17.58
C THR A 52 -2.07 -2.08 -18.45
N GLU A 53 -2.81 -1.28 -19.23
CA GLU A 53 -3.83 -1.80 -20.13
C GLU A 53 -3.20 -2.42 -21.39
N ILE A 54 -3.39 -3.74 -21.58
CA ILE A 54 -2.93 -4.46 -22.78
C ILE A 54 -4.01 -4.43 -23.87
N ALA A 55 -5.27 -4.57 -23.47
CA ALA A 55 -6.43 -4.56 -24.34
C ALA A 55 -7.64 -4.00 -23.58
N PRO A 56 -8.71 -3.57 -24.26
CA PRO A 56 -9.88 -2.99 -23.62
C PRO A 56 -10.42 -3.91 -22.50
N GLY A 57 -10.31 -3.45 -21.25
CA GLY A 57 -10.75 -4.20 -20.07
C GLY A 57 -9.80 -5.30 -19.57
N TYR A 58 -8.64 -5.48 -20.19
CA TYR A 58 -7.59 -6.42 -19.78
C TYR A 58 -6.35 -5.67 -19.30
N LEU A 59 -6.06 -5.84 -18.01
CA LEU A 59 -4.98 -5.18 -17.32
C LEU A 59 -3.86 -6.18 -16.98
N LEU A 60 -2.62 -5.79 -17.21
CA LEU A 60 -1.42 -6.50 -16.77
C LEU A 60 -0.92 -5.91 -15.47
N LEU A 61 -0.79 -6.75 -14.45
CA LEU A 61 -0.10 -6.39 -13.22
C LEU A 61 1.40 -6.56 -13.39
N SER A 62 2.17 -5.68 -12.75
CA SER A 62 3.64 -5.80 -12.70
C SER A 62 4.03 -7.05 -11.91
N ASN A 63 4.96 -7.85 -12.46
CA ASN A 63 5.42 -9.10 -11.82
C ASN A 63 6.18 -8.85 -10.52
N GLU A 64 6.83 -7.70 -10.38
CA GLU A 64 7.60 -7.33 -9.20
C GLU A 64 6.74 -6.46 -8.29
N ARG A 65 6.17 -7.09 -7.26
CA ARG A 65 5.67 -6.33 -6.11
C ARG A 65 6.89 -5.76 -5.40
N ALA A 66 6.92 -4.43 -5.21
CA ALA A 66 7.94 -3.83 -4.36
C ALA A 66 7.96 -4.56 -3.00
N PRO A 67 9.14 -4.76 -2.39
CA PRO A 67 9.20 -5.28 -1.03
C PRO A 67 8.21 -4.48 -0.17
N PRO A 68 7.48 -5.13 0.75
CA PRO A 68 6.67 -4.38 1.69
C PRO A 68 7.56 -3.30 2.31
N GLU A 69 7.05 -2.07 2.41
CA GLU A 69 7.75 -1.00 3.10
C GLU A 69 8.26 -1.57 4.42
N GLY A 70 9.57 -1.41 4.66
CA GLY A 70 10.26 -2.00 5.80
C GLY A 70 9.46 -1.74 7.08
N ARG A 71 9.58 -2.65 8.05
CA ARG A 71 8.91 -2.54 9.35
C ARG A 71 8.94 -1.09 9.79
N LEU A 72 7.76 -0.47 9.91
CA LEU A 72 7.65 0.90 10.42
C LEU A 72 8.47 0.95 11.71
N ASP A 73 9.51 1.78 11.74
CA ASP A 73 10.21 2.14 12.97
C ASP A 73 9.22 2.99 13.78
N LEU A 74 8.24 2.30 14.37
CA LEU A 74 7.50 2.79 15.50
C LEU A 74 8.58 2.91 16.57
N THR A 75 9.08 4.13 16.80
CA THR A 75 10.09 4.48 17.81
C THR A 75 9.92 3.57 19.00
N ASN A 76 10.78 2.55 19.09
CA ASN A 76 10.58 1.47 20.04
C ASN A 76 10.66 2.13 21.43
N LEU A 77 9.78 1.77 22.36
CA LEU A 77 9.78 2.31 23.74
C LEU A 77 11.18 2.23 24.40
N ILE A 78 12.09 1.42 23.85
CA ILE A 78 13.49 1.24 24.22
C ILE A 78 14.34 2.51 23.97
N GLU A 79 14.04 3.30 22.95
CA GLU A 79 14.77 4.53 22.58
C GLU A 79 14.41 5.74 23.45
N LEU A 80 13.36 5.62 24.26
CA LEU A 80 12.98 6.67 25.19
C LEU A 80 14.03 6.79 26.31
N PRO A 81 14.17 7.96 26.96
CA PRO A 81 14.92 8.06 28.21
C PRO A 81 14.44 7.03 29.23
N ASP A 82 15.32 6.53 30.08
CA ASP A 82 14.95 5.53 31.10
C ASP A 82 13.89 6.03 32.09
N ASP A 83 13.84 7.34 32.30
CA ASP A 83 12.86 8.00 33.16
C ASP A 83 11.56 8.40 32.42
N ASP A 84 11.38 8.01 31.16
CA ASP A 84 10.16 8.29 30.42
C ASP A 84 8.99 7.44 30.94
N ASP A 85 7.96 8.10 31.43
CA ASP A 85 6.80 7.45 32.05
C ASP A 85 6.06 6.49 31.10
N ARG A 86 6.21 6.64 29.78
CA ARG A 86 5.65 5.73 28.78
C ARG A 86 6.34 4.36 28.75
N LYS A 87 7.54 4.22 29.33
CA LYS A 87 8.19 2.91 29.52
C LYS A 87 7.52 2.08 30.62
N HIS A 88 6.70 2.68 31.47
CA HIS A 88 6.08 1.97 32.59
C HIS A 88 4.73 1.32 32.22
N PRO A 89 4.36 0.20 32.87
CA PRO A 89 3.02 -0.36 32.81
C PRO A 89 1.94 0.67 33.15
N ASN A 90 0.74 0.50 32.59
CA ASN A 90 -0.38 1.45 32.75
C ASN A 90 -0.74 1.77 34.21
N GLU A 91 -0.63 0.80 35.13
CA GLU A 91 -0.91 1.04 36.54
C GLU A 91 0.09 2.00 37.20
N ILE A 92 1.37 1.88 36.85
CA ILE A 92 2.43 2.78 37.33
C ILE A 92 2.24 4.18 36.73
N ARG A 93 1.87 4.28 35.45
CA ARG A 93 1.59 5.57 34.80
C ARG A 93 0.47 6.34 35.49
N LYS A 94 -0.63 5.67 35.83
CA LYS A 94 -1.75 6.28 36.56
C LYS A 94 -1.34 6.75 37.96
N GLU A 95 -0.46 6.02 38.64
CA GLU A 95 0.04 6.41 39.95
C GLU A 95 0.96 7.64 39.89
N ILE A 96 1.85 7.70 38.90
CA ILE A 96 2.70 8.87 38.64
C ILE A 96 1.84 10.11 38.37
N GLU A 97 0.79 9.98 37.55
CA GLU A 97 -0.14 11.06 37.24
C GLU A 97 -0.87 11.56 38.49
N ARG A 98 -1.41 10.65 39.32
CA ARG A 98 -2.03 10.99 40.61
C ARG A 98 -1.08 11.73 41.54
N HIS A 99 0.16 11.27 41.64
CA HIS A 99 1.16 11.91 42.49
C HIS A 99 1.52 13.32 42.00
N ARG A 100 1.65 13.51 40.68
CA ARG A 100 1.86 14.84 40.07
C ARG A 100 0.71 15.79 40.37
N GLU A 101 -0.54 15.32 40.26
CA GLU A 101 -1.74 16.10 40.59
C GLU A 101 -1.73 16.52 42.07
N LEU A 102 -1.42 15.60 42.99
CA LEU A 102 -1.38 15.90 44.43
C LEU A 102 -0.29 16.92 44.80
N LEU A 103 0.88 16.84 44.14
CA LEU A 103 1.97 17.79 44.33
C LEU A 103 1.60 19.17 43.78
N SER A 104 1.08 19.24 42.56
CA SER A 104 0.59 20.49 41.96
C SER A 104 -0.44 21.18 42.85
N ARG A 105 -1.42 20.41 43.35
CA ARG A 105 -2.45 20.96 44.25
C ARG A 105 -1.84 21.49 45.55
N ARG A 106 -0.83 20.83 46.09
CA ARG A 106 -0.13 21.31 47.30
C ARG A 106 0.63 22.61 47.02
N GLU A 107 1.36 22.67 45.93
CA GLU A 107 2.09 23.88 45.50
C GLU A 107 1.13 25.06 45.33
N ASP A 108 -0.04 24.83 44.71
CA ASP A 108 -1.09 25.86 44.57
C ASP A 108 -1.59 26.38 45.93
N TYR A 109 -1.76 25.50 46.93
CA TYR A 109 -2.13 25.90 48.29
C TYR A 109 -1.02 26.65 49.02
N GLU A 110 0.24 26.24 48.87
CA GLU A 110 1.39 26.90 49.47
C GLU A 110 1.66 28.29 48.84
N PHE A 111 1.41 28.46 47.54
CA PHE A 111 1.55 29.76 46.85
C PHE A 111 0.39 30.73 47.16
N ALA A 112 -0.78 30.21 47.54
CA ALA A 112 -1.96 31.00 47.88
C ALA A 112 -2.07 31.40 49.36
N SER A 113 -1.12 30.95 50.20
CA SER A 113 -1.05 31.25 51.65
C SER A 113 -0.02 32.35 51.96
#